data_AF-A0A6A8LUC1-F1
#
_entry.id   AF-A0A6A8LUC1-F1
#
_cell.length_a   1.000
_cell.length_b   1.000
_cell.length_c   1.000
_cell.angle_alpha   90.00
_cell.angle_beta   90.00
_cell.angle_gamma   90.00
#
_symmetry.space_group_name_H-M   'P 1'
#
loop_
_entity.id
_entity.type
_entity.pdbx_description
1 polymer ?
#
loop_
_entity_poly.entity_id
_entity_poly.type
_entity_poly.pdbx_seq_one_letter_code
_entity_poly.pdbx_strand_id
1 'polypeptide(L)'
;SDLDILGEKTDELISSSILTEEILQYSNRYRNRYPDVAAAYNQAVQLFEKEYEYVKALDTISHAVDKVQEGASKKIMEEYSKNHPPMFSK
;
A
#
# COMPACT_ATOMS: atom_id res chain seq x y z
N SER A 1 -13.74 -5.56 -22.17
CA SER A 1 -13.04 -6.67 -22.86
C SER A 1 -12.15 -7.37 -21.85
N ASP A 2 -11.78 -8.65 -22.06
CA ASP A 2 -10.82 -9.35 -21.18
C ASP A 2 -9.47 -8.60 -21.09
N LEU A 3 -9.10 -7.89 -22.16
CA LEU A 3 -7.91 -7.03 -22.18
C LEU A 3 -8.03 -5.81 -21.26
N ASP A 4 -9.22 -5.24 -21.12
CA ASP A 4 -9.44 -4.08 -20.24
C ASP A 4 -9.30 -4.53 -18.77
N ILE A 5 -9.89 -5.69 -18.42
CA ILE A 5 -9.78 -6.30 -17.08
C ILE A 5 -8.31 -6.61 -16.74
N LEU A 6 -7.55 -7.11 -17.70
CA LEU A 6 -6.13 -7.40 -17.51
C LEU A 6 -5.31 -6.13 -17.27
N GLY A 7 -5.63 -5.05 -18.00
CA GLY A 7 -5.04 -3.73 -17.81
C GLY A 7 -5.31 -3.17 -16.41
N GLU A 8 -6.57 -3.19 -15.98
CA GLU A 8 -6.98 -2.74 -14.64
C GLU A 8 -6.25 -3.51 -13.52
N LYS A 9 -6.15 -4.83 -13.63
CA LYS A 9 -5.40 -5.64 -12.65
C LYS A 9 -3.90 -5.33 -12.63
N THR A 10 -3.34 -4.99 -13.79
CA THR A 10 -1.93 -4.61 -13.88
C THR A 10 -1.71 -3.27 -13.19
N ASP A 11 -2.58 -2.29 -13.44
CA ASP A 11 -2.56 -1.00 -12.75
C ASP A 11 -2.73 -1.15 -11.24
N GLU A 12 -3.62 -2.03 -10.78
CA GLU A 12 -3.84 -2.32 -9.36
C GLU A 12 -2.58 -2.90 -8.69
N LEU A 13 -1.88 -3.84 -9.33
CA LEU A 13 -0.66 -4.42 -8.77
C LEU A 13 0.47 -3.39 -8.70
N ILE A 14 0.66 -2.58 -9.75
CA ILE A 14 1.68 -1.53 -9.78
C ILE A 14 1.41 -0.50 -8.69
N SER A 15 0.18 0.02 -8.62
CA SER A 15 -0.20 1.01 -7.61
C SER A 15 -0.11 0.46 -6.20
N SER A 16 -0.56 -0.78 -5.97
CA SER A 16 -0.43 -1.44 -4.67
C SER A 16 1.02 -1.60 -4.24
N SER A 17 1.92 -1.92 -5.18
CA SER A 17 3.35 -2.04 -4.89
C SER A 17 3.93 -0.70 -4.43
N ILE A 18 3.71 0.36 -5.21
CA ILE A 18 4.27 1.70 -4.90
C ILE A 18 3.70 2.23 -3.58
N LEU A 19 2.39 2.16 -3.40
CA LEU A 19 1.72 2.62 -2.19
C LEU A 19 2.19 1.85 -0.95
N THR A 20 2.44 0.54 -1.07
CA THR A 20 2.95 -0.25 0.05
C THR A 20 4.30 0.29 0.51
N GLU A 21 5.22 0.56 -0.42
CA GLU A 21 6.53 1.11 -0.09
C GLU A 21 6.45 2.49 0.56
N GLU A 22 5.58 3.38 0.05
CA GLU A 22 5.37 4.71 0.63
C GLU A 22 4.83 4.63 2.06
N ILE A 23 3.84 3.77 2.30
CA ILE A 23 3.24 3.62 3.63
C ILE A 23 4.18 2.89 4.59
N LEU A 24 4.95 1.90 4.13
CA LEU A 24 6.03 1.29 4.91
C LEU A 24 7.04 2.36 5.35
N GLN A 25 7.51 3.21 4.43
CA GLN A 25 8.41 4.31 4.76
C GLN A 25 7.81 5.28 5.77
N TYR A 26 6.54 5.66 5.58
CA TYR A 26 5.80 6.53 6.50
C TYR A 26 5.66 5.90 7.90
N SER A 27 5.37 4.60 7.98
CA SER A 27 5.15 3.87 9.23
C SER A 27 6.37 3.81 10.15
N ASN A 28 7.58 4.01 9.60
CA ASN A 28 8.82 4.08 10.40
C ASN A 28 8.77 5.16 11.50
N ARG A 29 7.92 6.19 11.33
CA ARG A 29 7.65 7.23 12.34
C ARG A 29 6.98 6.70 13.62
N TYR A 30 6.35 5.53 13.54
CA TYR A 30 5.55 4.92 14.60
C TYR A 30 6.14 3.60 15.11
N ARG A 31 6.87 2.83 14.29
CA ARG A 31 7.31 1.47 14.62
C ARG A 31 8.06 1.32 15.95
N ASN A 32 8.80 2.34 16.39
CA ASN A 32 9.54 2.30 17.65
C ASN A 32 8.65 2.54 18.89
N ARG A 33 7.46 3.12 18.71
CA ARG A 33 6.53 3.50 19.79
C ARG A 33 5.27 2.63 19.83
N TYR A 34 4.89 2.04 18.70
CA TYR A 34 3.66 1.27 18.55
C TYR A 34 4.00 -0.16 18.07
N PRO A 35 4.02 -1.15 18.98
CA PRO A 35 4.36 -2.54 18.65
C PRO A 35 3.49 -3.14 17.54
N ASP A 36 2.20 -2.78 17.50
CA ASP A 36 1.28 -3.24 16.45
C ASP A 36 1.70 -2.76 15.06
N VAL A 37 2.21 -1.53 14.95
CA VAL A 37 2.76 -1.02 13.68
C VAL A 37 4.04 -1.75 13.31
N ALA A 38 4.90 -2.07 14.28
CA ALA A 38 6.11 -2.84 14.01
C ALA A 38 5.79 -4.28 13.53
N ALA A 39 4.79 -4.93 14.13
CA ALA A 39 4.34 -6.25 13.71
C ALA A 39 3.75 -6.21 12.29
N ALA A 40 2.86 -5.25 12.03
CA ALA A 40 2.27 -5.06 10.71
C ALA A 40 3.31 -4.71 9.63
N TYR A 41 4.33 -3.91 9.98
CA TYR A 41 5.45 -3.62 9.08
C TYR A 41 6.17 -4.89 8.65
N ASN A 42 6.56 -5.74 9.61
CA ASN A 42 7.26 -6.99 9.29
C ASN A 42 6.38 -7.94 8.46
N GLN A 43 5.08 -8.04 8.78
CA GLN A 43 4.14 -8.84 8.00
C GLN A 43 3.98 -8.29 6.58
N ALA A 44 3.82 -6.99 6.42
CA ALA A 44 3.71 -6.35 5.11
C ALA A 44 4.98 -6.54 4.27
N VAL A 45 6.18 -6.45 4.87
CA VAL A 45 7.45 -6.75 4.20
C VAL A 45 7.51 -8.23 3.75
N GLN A 46 7.06 -9.17 4.57
CA GLN A 46 7.00 -10.59 4.16
C GLN A 46 6.04 -10.79 2.98
N LEU A 47 4.83 -10.25 3.07
CA LEU A 47 3.82 -10.30 2.00
C LEU A 47 4.36 -9.69 0.69
N PHE A 48 5.07 -8.57 0.80
CA PHE A 48 5.62 -7.84 -0.34
C PHE A 48 6.81 -8.56 -0.98
N GLU A 49 7.82 -8.93 -0.20
CA GLU A 49 9.11 -9.42 -0.73
C GLU A 49 9.15 -10.92 -0.98
N LYS A 50 8.35 -11.71 -0.26
CA LYS A 50 8.40 -13.18 -0.31
C LYS A 50 7.19 -13.78 -0.99
N GLU A 51 6.02 -13.20 -0.75
CA GLU A 51 4.75 -13.75 -1.23
C GLU A 51 4.23 -13.00 -2.47
N TYR A 52 4.80 -11.84 -2.79
CA TYR A 52 4.39 -10.97 -3.90
C TYR A 52 2.89 -10.57 -3.83
N GLU A 53 2.36 -10.49 -2.61
CA GLU A 53 0.96 -10.21 -2.29
C GLU A 53 0.77 -8.71 -2.01
N TYR A 54 1.00 -7.87 -3.02
CA TYR A 54 1.09 -6.41 -2.87
C TYR A 54 -0.17 -5.77 -2.31
N VAL A 55 -1.35 -6.19 -2.76
CA VAL A 55 -2.63 -5.67 -2.24
C VAL A 55 -2.79 -5.97 -0.75
N LYS A 56 -2.43 -7.19 -0.33
CA LYS A 56 -2.49 -7.59 1.10
C LYS A 56 -1.43 -6.87 1.93
N ALA A 57 -0.24 -6.67 1.38
CA ALA A 57 0.82 -5.92 2.05
C ALA A 57 0.38 -4.46 2.29
N LEU A 58 -0.21 -3.83 1.27
CA LEU A 58 -0.77 -2.48 1.35
C LEU A 58 -1.84 -2.38 2.43
N ASP A 59 -2.84 -3.26 2.41
CA ASP A 59 -3.94 -3.27 3.39
C ASP A 59 -3.41 -3.44 4.82
N THR A 60 -2.50 -4.41 5.01
CA THR A 60 -1.89 -4.72 6.31
C THR A 60 -1.23 -3.50 6.95
N ILE A 61 -0.38 -2.78 6.20
CA ILE A 61 0.32 -1.63 6.75
C ILE A 61 -0.56 -0.38 6.85
N SER A 62 -1.48 -0.18 5.89
CA SER A 62 -2.41 0.96 5.89
C SER A 62 -3.30 0.94 7.12
N HIS A 63 -3.88 -0.21 7.44
CA HIS A 63 -4.74 -0.37 8.61
C HIS A 63 -3.98 -0.10 9.92
N ALA A 64 -2.75 -0.59 10.04
CA ALA A 64 -1.94 -0.36 11.23
C ALA A 64 -1.55 1.11 11.40
N VAL A 65 -1.24 1.81 10.31
CA VAL A 65 -0.95 3.25 10.33
C VAL A 65 -2.20 4.05 10.70
N ASP A 66 -3.36 3.74 10.14
CA ASP A 66 -4.60 4.49 10.40
C ASP A 66 -5.14 4.30 11.83
N LYS A 67 -4.83 3.17 12.48
CA LYS A 67 -5.09 3.02 13.93
C LYS A 67 -4.32 4.01 14.79
N VAL A 68 -3.16 4.47 14.33
CA VAL A 68 -2.33 5.44 15.05
C VAL A 68 -2.65 6.87 14.62
N GLN A 69 -2.86 7.09 13.32
CA GLN A 69 -3.26 8.36 12.76
C GLN A 69 -4.32 8.15 11.67
N GLU A 70 -5.58 8.37 12.05
CA GLU A 70 -6.73 8.21 11.17
C GLU A 70 -6.58 9.03 9.87
N GLY A 71 -6.80 8.38 8.74
CA GLY A 71 -6.78 8.99 7.41
C GLY A 71 -5.39 9.27 6.83
N ALA A 72 -4.31 8.84 7.51
CA ALA A 72 -2.96 9.01 6.99
C ALA A 72 -2.73 8.19 5.71
N SER A 73 -3.20 6.94 5.67
CA SER A 73 -3.08 6.08 4.49
C SER A 73 -3.83 6.68 3.29
N LYS A 74 -5.09 7.10 3.52
CA LYS A 74 -5.93 7.74 2.51
C LYS A 74 -5.27 8.98 1.92
N LYS A 75 -4.66 9.83 2.75
CA LYS A 75 -3.97 11.03 2.27
C LYS A 75 -2.81 10.68 1.34
N ILE A 76 -2.01 9.67 1.68
CA ILE A 76 -0.91 9.17 0.84
C ILE A 76 -1.47 8.63 -0.50
N MET A 77 -2.53 7.83 -0.46
CA MET A 77 -3.18 7.30 -1.67
C MET A 77 -3.72 8.40 -2.59
N GLU A 78 -4.32 9.45 -2.01
CA GLU A 78 -4.81 10.62 -2.76
C GLU A 78 -3.68 11.42 -3.40
N GLU A 79 -2.55 11.58 -2.70
CA GLU A 79 -1.35 12.23 -3.24
C GLU A 79 -0.72 11.42 -4.36
N TYR A 80 -0.62 10.10 -4.21
CA TYR A 80 -0.17 9.18 -5.25
C TYR A 80 -1.05 9.26 -6.50
N SER A 81 -2.38 9.12 -6.34
CA SER A 81 -3.33 9.10 -7.46
C SER A 81 -3.32 10.38 -8.29
N LYS A 82 -3.09 11.55 -7.67
CA LYS A 82 -2.94 12.82 -8.39
C LYS A 82 -1.74 12.85 -9.32
N ASN A 83 -0.66 12.15 -8.95
CA ASN A 83 0.59 12.13 -9.70
C ASN A 83 0.70 10.93 -10.65
N HIS A 84 -0.14 9.91 -10.46
CA HIS A 84 -0.11 8.65 -11.19
C HIS A 84 -1.51 8.29 -11.70
N PRO A 85 -1.96 8.90 -12.81
CA PRO A 85 -3.20 8.47 -13.45
C PRO A 85 -3.07 7.01 -13.91
N PRO A 86 -4.19 6.24 -13.97
CA PRO A 86 -4.17 4.87 -14.46
C PRO A 86 -3.55 4.78 -15.87
N MET A 87 -2.71 3.77 -16.13
CA MET A 87 -2.09 3.61 -17.44
C MET A 87 -3.00 2.90 -18.44
N PHE A 88 -3.89 2.02 -17.95
CA PHE A 88 -4.72 1.16 -18.78
C PHE A 88 -6.23 1.43 -18.68
N SER A 89 -6.66 2.43 -17.89
CA SER A 89 -8.05 2.90 -17.90
C SER A 89 -8.30 3.82 -19.10
N LYS A 90 -9.33 3.51 -19.91
CA LYS A 90 -9.92 4.42 -20.89
C LYS A 90 -10.91 5.38 -20.26
#